data_AF-A0A089QL33-F1
#
_entry.id   AF-A0A089QL33-F1
#
_cell.length_a   1.000
_cell.length_b   1.000
_cell.length_c   1.000
_cell.angle_alpha   90.00
_cell.angle_beta   90.00
_cell.angle_gamma   90.00
#
_symmetry.space_group_name_H-M   'P 1'
#
loop_
_entity.id
_entity.type
_entity.pdbx_description
1 polymer ?
#
loop_
_entity_poly.entity_id
_entity_poly.type
_entity_poly.pdbx_seq_one_letter_code
_entity_poly.pdbx_strand_id
1 'polypeptide(L)'
;MAKRAKTCFYCGGTFEDEMDIVEFRVSYTSGKSAHRRFHEKCLPEFKKVLEEQGGEIESASYRKKLNERRTAQKKPNCTYCGRLFVDTDESLVLYNQFGNSYGKYHPNCYIKYINNMQNADLRKQENKEWEEVYDYFAYEILNMRPSQARENKAIVYRLAALRIGKKRLNRGDVIMGVEAGYSYKTILYTMKYVKTQINEEFASRRFHDMNHKINYAMVIIWNNIDFINGRVKAMERQKELTEIETKKRLAEKERLKDIKKLPYQRKSKTGGKAKWQWLEDEE
;
A
#
# COMPACT_ATOMS: atom_id res chain seq x y z
N MET A 1 10.90 -45.90 12.15
CA MET A 1 9.43 -45.78 12.13
C MET A 1 8.93 -46.32 10.79
N ALA A 2 8.11 -47.37 10.81
CA ALA A 2 7.57 -47.98 9.58
C ALA A 2 6.69 -46.97 8.82
N LYS A 3 6.99 -46.71 7.55
CA LYS A 3 6.11 -45.92 6.68
C LYS A 3 4.80 -46.70 6.53
N ARG A 4 3.69 -46.18 7.09
CA ARG A 4 2.35 -46.75 6.89
C ARG A 4 2.12 -46.90 5.37
N ALA A 5 1.73 -48.09 4.94
CA ALA A 5 1.39 -48.36 3.55
C ALA A 5 0.33 -47.35 3.08
N LYS A 6 0.52 -46.78 1.89
CA LYS A 6 -0.46 -45.87 1.28
C LYS A 6 -1.62 -46.75 0.79
N THR A 7 -2.80 -46.61 1.39
CA THR A 7 -4.00 -47.39 1.01
C THR A 7 -5.13 -46.49 0.51
N CYS A 8 -5.95 -47.05 -0.38
CA CYS A 8 -7.15 -46.42 -0.89
C CYS A 8 -8.22 -46.31 0.20
N PHE A 9 -8.81 -45.13 0.36
CA PHE A 9 -9.86 -44.89 1.36
C PHE A 9 -11.17 -45.61 1.04
N TYR A 10 -11.45 -45.88 -0.24
CA TYR A 10 -12.69 -46.56 -0.65
C TYR A 10 -12.59 -48.08 -0.54
N CYS A 11 -11.60 -48.69 -1.21
CA CYS A 11 -11.49 -50.15 -1.27
C CYS A 11 -10.48 -50.76 -0.27
N GLY A 12 -9.72 -49.95 0.46
CA GLY A 12 -8.71 -50.42 1.42
C GLY A 12 -7.42 -51.00 0.79
N GLY A 13 -7.40 -51.22 -0.53
CA GLY A 13 -6.24 -51.77 -1.25
C GLY A 13 -5.01 -50.85 -1.22
N THR A 14 -3.82 -51.44 -1.34
CA THR A 14 -2.54 -50.71 -1.44
C THR A 14 -2.34 -50.19 -2.85
N PHE A 15 -1.75 -48.99 -2.98
CA PHE A 15 -1.38 -48.46 -4.30
C PHE A 15 -0.11 -49.17 -4.80
N GLU A 16 -0.20 -49.79 -5.98
CA GLU A 16 0.95 -50.42 -6.64
C GLU A 16 1.83 -49.38 -7.34
N ASP A 17 1.22 -48.34 -7.93
CA ASP A 17 1.91 -47.20 -8.58
C ASP A 17 1.46 -45.84 -8.04
N GLU A 18 2.40 -44.89 -7.91
CA GLU A 18 2.09 -43.53 -7.42
C GLU A 18 1.23 -42.70 -8.39
N MET A 19 1.17 -43.09 -9.66
CA MET A 19 0.37 -42.41 -10.69
C MET A 19 -1.13 -42.68 -10.58
N ASP A 20 -1.54 -43.73 -9.88
CA ASP A 20 -2.95 -44.12 -9.71
C ASP A 20 -3.63 -43.47 -8.50
N ILE A 21 -2.89 -42.61 -7.78
CA ILE A 21 -3.34 -41.96 -6.56
C ILE A 21 -4.03 -40.65 -6.89
N VAL A 22 -5.33 -40.58 -6.59
CA VAL A 22 -6.08 -39.32 -6.66
C VAL A 22 -6.46 -38.86 -5.26
N GLU A 23 -6.03 -37.64 -4.88
CA GLU A 23 -6.29 -37.07 -3.56
C GLU A 23 -7.49 -36.11 -3.57
N PHE A 24 -8.45 -36.33 -2.66
CA PHE A 24 -9.62 -35.48 -2.51
C PHE A 24 -9.88 -35.14 -1.05
N ARG A 25 -10.45 -33.96 -0.83
CA ARG A 25 -10.93 -33.56 0.49
C ARG A 25 -12.35 -34.07 0.67
N VAL A 26 -12.53 -34.95 1.66
CA VAL A 26 -13.85 -35.48 2.03
C VAL A 26 -14.34 -34.73 3.25
N SER A 27 -15.52 -34.13 3.13
CA SER A 27 -16.22 -33.47 4.23
C SER A 27 -17.06 -34.49 4.98
N TYR A 28 -16.95 -34.52 6.30
CA TYR A 28 -17.77 -35.36 7.16
C TYR A 28 -18.93 -34.55 7.72
N THR A 29 -20.01 -35.24 8.09
CA THR A 29 -21.18 -34.66 8.77
C THR A 29 -20.84 -33.89 10.05
N SER A 30 -19.68 -34.15 10.66
CA SER A 30 -19.13 -33.42 11.81
C SER A 30 -18.54 -32.04 11.49
N GLY A 31 -18.64 -31.55 10.24
CA GLY A 31 -18.07 -30.28 9.79
C GLY A 31 -16.54 -30.29 9.62
N LYS A 32 -15.88 -31.40 9.96
CA LYS A 32 -14.46 -31.63 9.70
C LYS A 32 -14.27 -32.17 8.29
N SER A 33 -13.11 -31.89 7.69
CA SER A 33 -12.76 -32.42 6.38
C SER A 33 -11.31 -32.85 6.33
N ALA A 34 -11.04 -33.98 5.67
CA ALA A 34 -9.70 -34.57 5.59
C ALA A 34 -9.35 -34.93 4.14
N HIS A 35 -8.07 -34.84 3.80
CA HIS A 35 -7.56 -35.34 2.53
C HIS A 35 -7.49 -36.87 2.58
N ARG A 36 -8.11 -37.51 1.58
CA ARG A 36 -8.17 -38.96 1.39
C ARG A 36 -7.66 -39.32 0.02
N ARG A 37 -7.04 -40.49 -0.09
CA ARG A 37 -6.45 -41.03 -1.31
C ARG A 37 -7.35 -42.10 -1.89
N PHE A 38 -7.56 -42.09 -3.20
CA PHE A 38 -8.39 -43.04 -3.92
C PHE A 38 -7.63 -43.59 -5.11
N HIS A 39 -7.97 -44.81 -5.54
CA HIS A 39 -7.63 -45.23 -6.89
C HIS A 39 -8.47 -44.42 -7.87
N GLU A 40 -7.93 -44.12 -9.05
CA GLU A 40 -8.66 -43.41 -10.09
C GLU A 40 -10.00 -44.09 -10.42
N LYS A 41 -10.02 -45.43 -10.46
CA LYS A 41 -11.24 -46.23 -10.72
C LYS A 41 -12.25 -46.22 -9.57
N CYS A 42 -11.80 -46.05 -8.32
CA CYS A 42 -12.66 -46.08 -7.14
C CYS A 42 -13.34 -44.73 -6.85
N LEU A 43 -12.80 -43.64 -7.39
CA LEU A 43 -13.31 -42.30 -7.12
C LEU A 43 -14.74 -42.07 -7.66
N PRO A 44 -15.10 -42.46 -8.91
CA PRO A 44 -16.44 -42.27 -9.44
C PRO A 44 -17.50 -43.03 -8.64
N GLU A 45 -17.18 -44.24 -8.14
CA GLU A 45 -18.09 -45.03 -7.30
C GLU A 45 -18.31 -44.37 -5.95
N PHE A 46 -17.23 -43.89 -5.32
CA PHE A 46 -17.32 -43.16 -4.06
C PHE A 46 -18.11 -41.83 -4.20
N LYS A 47 -18.01 -41.15 -5.34
CA LYS A 47 -18.79 -39.94 -5.64
C LYS A 47 -20.29 -40.21 -5.63
N LYS A 48 -20.75 -41.30 -6.26
CA LYS A 48 -22.16 -41.70 -6.26
C LYS A 48 -22.68 -41.93 -4.85
N VAL A 49 -21.91 -42.66 -4.03
CA VAL A 49 -22.26 -42.94 -2.62
C VAL A 49 -22.34 -41.66 -1.80
N LEU A 50 -21.48 -40.67 -2.05
CA LEU A 50 -21.50 -39.38 -1.35
C LEU A 50 -22.67 -38.48 -1.79
N GLU A 51 -22.99 -38.46 -3.08
CA GLU A 51 -24.13 -37.70 -3.63
C GLU A 51 -25.47 -38.24 -3.08
N GLU A 52 -25.62 -39.56 -2.96
CA GLU A 52 -26.77 -40.20 -2.30
C GLU A 52 -26.89 -39.83 -0.82
N GLN A 53 -25.78 -39.48 -0.16
CA GLN A 53 -25.73 -39.04 1.23
C GLN A 53 -25.82 -37.52 1.39
N GLY A 54 -26.11 -36.78 0.31
CA GLY A 54 -26.25 -35.31 0.33
C GLY A 54 -24.93 -34.56 0.52
N GLY A 55 -23.78 -35.20 0.27
CA GLY A 55 -22.46 -34.60 0.39
C GLY A 55 -21.94 -34.03 -0.94
N GLU A 56 -21.44 -32.79 -0.94
CA GLU A 56 -20.76 -32.20 -2.10
C GLU A 56 -19.24 -32.42 -2.05
N ILE A 57 -18.63 -32.72 -3.21
CA ILE A 57 -17.17 -32.83 -3.36
C ILE A 57 -16.64 -31.63 -4.14
N GLU A 58 -15.79 -30.81 -3.50
CA GLU A 58 -14.94 -29.86 -4.22
C GLU A 58 -13.74 -30.60 -4.85
N SER A 59 -13.75 -30.79 -6.17
CA SER A 59 -12.61 -31.42 -6.86
C SER A 59 -11.34 -30.55 -6.80
N ALA A 60 -10.18 -31.17 -6.53
CA ALA A 60 -8.88 -30.49 -6.56
C ALA A 60 -8.57 -29.86 -7.94
N SER A 61 -9.07 -30.46 -9.03
CA SER A 61 -8.97 -29.95 -10.40
C SER A 61 -9.75 -28.65 -10.61
N TYR A 62 -10.93 -28.49 -10.00
CA TYR A 62 -11.70 -27.25 -10.05
C TYR A 62 -10.98 -26.10 -9.34
N ARG A 63 -10.36 -26.33 -8.18
CA ARG A 63 -9.52 -25.32 -7.51
C ARG A 63 -8.25 -25.02 -8.30
N LYS A 64 -7.65 -25.99 -9.00
CA LYS A 64 -6.50 -25.76 -9.88
C LYS A 64 -6.89 -24.84 -11.04
N LYS A 65 -8.02 -25.10 -11.72
CA LYS A 65 -8.59 -24.23 -12.77
C LYS A 65 -9.03 -22.84 -12.24
N LEU A 66 -9.56 -22.78 -11.03
CA LEU A 66 -9.97 -21.51 -10.40
C LEU A 66 -8.76 -20.68 -9.95
N ASN A 67 -7.71 -21.33 -9.46
CA ASN A 67 -6.42 -20.70 -9.16
C ASN A 67 -5.70 -20.29 -10.44
N GLU A 68 -5.68 -21.11 -11.49
CA GLU A 68 -5.15 -20.77 -12.83
C GLU A 68 -5.91 -19.60 -13.46
N ARG A 69 -7.24 -19.53 -13.32
CA ARG A 69 -8.05 -18.36 -13.73
C ARG A 69 -7.77 -17.13 -12.86
N ARG A 70 -7.60 -17.30 -11.55
CA ARG A 70 -7.23 -16.20 -10.62
C ARG A 70 -5.81 -15.68 -10.85
N THR A 71 -4.85 -16.53 -11.20
CA THR A 71 -3.47 -16.15 -11.53
C THR A 71 -3.38 -15.56 -12.93
N ALA A 72 -4.20 -16.01 -13.88
CA ALA A 72 -4.29 -15.43 -15.22
C ALA A 72 -4.92 -14.02 -15.26
N GLN A 73 -5.74 -13.65 -14.26
CA GLN A 73 -6.43 -12.35 -14.22
C GLN A 73 -5.77 -11.27 -13.35
N LYS A 74 -4.80 -11.60 -12.48
CA LYS A 74 -4.07 -10.56 -11.75
C LYS A 74 -2.95 -10.03 -12.62
N LYS A 75 -3.29 -9.05 -13.46
CA LYS A 75 -2.27 -8.21 -14.11
C LYS A 75 -1.33 -7.68 -13.02
N PRO A 76 -0.01 -7.73 -13.24
CA PRO A 76 0.94 -7.26 -12.23
C PRO A 76 0.74 -5.76 -11.99
N ASN A 77 1.23 -5.26 -10.86
CA ASN A 77 1.29 -3.83 -10.60
C ASN A 77 2.67 -3.29 -11.02
N CYS A 78 2.72 -2.05 -11.47
CA CYS A 78 3.98 -1.33 -11.62
C CYS A 78 4.60 -1.09 -10.23
N THR A 79 5.88 -1.42 -10.07
CA THR A 79 6.61 -1.26 -8.79
C THR A 79 6.70 0.21 -8.37
N TYR A 80 6.88 1.14 -9.32
CA TYR A 80 7.03 2.55 -9.01
C TYR A 80 5.71 3.24 -8.67
N CYS A 81 4.65 3.10 -9.49
CA CYS A 81 3.40 3.84 -9.29
C CYS A 81 2.30 3.03 -8.59
N GLY A 82 2.50 1.71 -8.44
CA GLY A 82 1.53 0.81 -7.80
C GLY A 82 0.30 0.47 -8.64
N ARG A 83 0.13 1.08 -9.83
CA ARG A 83 -1.03 0.84 -10.71
C ARG A 83 -0.93 -0.52 -11.41
N LEU A 84 -2.08 -1.15 -11.65
CA LEU A 84 -2.17 -2.37 -12.45
C LEU A 84 -1.79 -2.05 -13.90
N PHE A 85 -1.01 -2.94 -14.53
CA PHE A 85 -0.79 -2.88 -15.97
C PHE A 85 -2.12 -3.15 -16.70
N VAL A 86 -2.42 -2.38 -17.73
CA VAL A 86 -3.48 -2.71 -18.71
C VAL A 86 -2.86 -3.36 -19.96
N ASP A 87 -3.68 -3.96 -20.84
CA ASP A 87 -3.13 -4.73 -21.98
C ASP A 87 -2.38 -3.86 -23.00
N THR A 88 -2.68 -2.55 -23.01
CA THR A 88 -2.01 -1.55 -23.84
C THR A 88 -0.73 -1.01 -23.22
N ASP A 89 -0.43 -1.32 -21.96
CA ASP A 89 0.74 -0.78 -21.29
C ASP A 89 2.01 -1.53 -21.71
N GLU A 90 3.01 -0.78 -22.16
CA GLU A 90 4.36 -1.30 -22.25
C GLU A 90 4.92 -1.57 -20.84
N SER A 91 5.65 -2.67 -20.70
CA SER A 91 6.28 -3.06 -19.43
C SER A 91 7.77 -3.30 -19.60
N LEU A 92 8.56 -2.68 -18.73
CA LEU A 92 9.97 -2.99 -18.51
C LEU A 92 10.09 -3.92 -17.31
N VAL A 93 10.80 -5.03 -17.48
CA VAL A 93 11.16 -5.94 -16.39
C VAL A 93 12.66 -5.89 -16.21
N LEU A 94 13.09 -5.60 -14.99
CA LEU A 94 14.51 -5.52 -14.66
C LEU A 94 14.91 -6.80 -13.95
N TYR A 95 16.05 -7.37 -14.33
CA TYR A 95 16.59 -8.57 -13.72
C TYR A 95 17.93 -8.26 -13.06
N ASN A 96 18.21 -8.93 -11.95
CA ASN A 96 19.53 -8.92 -11.36
C ASN A 96 20.48 -9.89 -12.07
N GLN A 97 21.75 -9.85 -11.71
CA GLN A 97 22.79 -10.77 -12.21
C GLN A 97 22.48 -12.26 -11.96
N PHE A 98 21.53 -12.56 -11.07
CA PHE A 98 21.08 -13.91 -10.75
C PHE A 98 19.74 -14.28 -11.44
N GLY A 99 19.24 -13.44 -12.36
CA GLY A 99 17.98 -13.67 -13.08
C GLY A 99 16.70 -13.42 -12.27
N ASN A 100 16.80 -12.85 -11.06
CA ASN A 100 15.63 -12.47 -10.26
C ASN A 100 15.14 -11.08 -10.65
N SER A 101 13.82 -10.91 -10.85
CA SER A 101 13.27 -9.61 -11.25
C SER A 101 13.17 -8.62 -10.09
N TYR A 102 13.56 -7.36 -10.30
CA TYR A 102 13.30 -6.22 -9.39
C TYR A 102 11.89 -5.64 -9.52
N GLY A 103 10.99 -6.37 -10.19
CA GLY A 103 9.63 -5.97 -10.49
C GLY A 103 9.45 -5.40 -11.90
N LYS A 104 8.22 -4.95 -12.16
CA LYS A 104 7.78 -4.46 -13.48
C LYS A 104 7.49 -2.97 -13.42
N TYR A 105 7.86 -2.24 -14.46
CA TYR A 105 7.74 -0.78 -14.54
C TYR A 105 7.11 -0.33 -15.85
N HIS A 106 6.28 0.71 -15.82
CA HIS A 106 6.04 1.47 -17.05
C HIS A 106 7.35 2.17 -17.46
N PRO A 107 7.67 2.31 -18.75
CA PRO A 107 8.90 2.98 -19.21
C PRO A 107 9.14 4.35 -18.53
N ASN A 108 8.13 5.20 -18.54
CA ASN A 108 8.20 6.53 -17.89
C ASN A 108 8.34 6.46 -16.37
N CYS A 109 7.76 5.43 -15.74
CA CYS A 109 7.89 5.23 -14.30
C CYS A 109 9.31 4.79 -13.92
N TYR A 110 9.97 3.99 -14.75
CA TYR A 110 11.35 3.60 -14.52
C TYR A 110 12.31 4.80 -14.61
N ILE A 111 12.13 5.68 -15.60
CA ILE A 111 12.93 6.91 -15.72
C ILE A 111 12.78 7.77 -14.47
N LYS A 112 11.53 7.99 -14.01
CA LYS A 112 11.27 8.73 -12.76
C LYS A 112 11.91 8.07 -11.55
N TYR A 113 11.85 6.74 -11.44
CA TYR A 113 12.49 6.00 -10.36
C TYR A 113 14.00 6.25 -10.33
N ILE A 114 14.69 6.15 -11.48
CA ILE A 114 16.13 6.40 -11.57
C ILE A 114 16.47 7.84 -11.18
N ASN A 115 15.72 8.81 -11.69
CA ASN A 115 15.91 10.23 -11.35
C ASN A 115 15.75 10.48 -9.84
N ASN A 116 14.73 9.88 -9.22
CA ASN A 116 14.51 9.97 -7.77
C ASN A 116 15.66 9.32 -6.98
N MET A 117 16.15 8.17 -7.43
CA MET A 117 17.27 7.46 -6.80
C MET A 117 18.59 8.23 -6.90
N GLN A 118 18.79 8.99 -7.98
CA GLN A 118 19.97 9.82 -8.17
C GLN A 118 19.88 11.14 -7.40
N ASN A 119 18.67 11.66 -7.16
CA ASN A 119 18.46 12.89 -6.42
C ASN A 119 18.90 12.74 -4.95
N ALA A 120 19.98 13.41 -4.59
CA ALA A 120 20.56 13.34 -3.24
C ALA A 120 19.66 14.00 -2.18
N ASP A 121 18.98 15.09 -2.53
CA ASP A 121 18.16 15.84 -1.59
C ASP A 121 16.87 15.10 -1.25
N LEU A 122 16.24 14.47 -2.25
CA LEU A 122 15.08 13.60 -2.00
C LEU A 122 15.45 12.42 -1.08
N ARG A 123 16.62 11.80 -1.28
CA ARG A 123 17.07 10.70 -0.40
C ARG A 123 17.34 11.17 1.02
N LYS A 124 17.99 12.33 1.19
CA LYS A 124 18.20 12.92 2.53
C LYS A 124 16.88 13.21 3.22
N GLN A 125 15.92 13.74 2.47
CA GLN A 125 14.59 14.02 2.99
C GLN A 125 13.85 12.74 3.38
N GLU A 126 13.81 11.73 2.51
CA GLU A 126 13.16 10.43 2.82
C GLU A 126 13.81 9.75 4.02
N ASN A 127 15.14 9.81 4.16
CA ASN A 127 15.84 9.24 5.32
C ASN A 127 15.45 9.96 6.63
N LYS A 128 15.36 11.28 6.61
CA LYS A 128 14.93 12.05 7.78
C LYS A 128 13.48 11.74 8.15
N GLU A 129 12.58 11.72 7.16
CA GLU A 129 11.18 11.38 7.40
C GLU A 129 11.03 9.93 7.90
N TRP A 130 11.87 9.01 7.41
CA TRP A 130 11.94 7.64 7.91
C TRP A 130 12.36 7.57 9.38
N GLU A 131 13.41 8.30 9.77
CA GLU A 131 13.87 8.36 11.17
C GLU A 131 12.75 8.86 12.09
N GLU A 132 12.03 9.92 11.69
CA GLU A 132 10.90 10.44 12.46
C GLU A 132 9.78 9.39 12.63
N VAL A 133 9.45 8.64 11.57
CA VAL A 133 8.45 7.56 11.63
C VAL A 133 8.91 6.43 12.54
N TYR A 134 10.17 6.02 12.40
CA TYR A 134 10.74 4.93 13.18
C TYR A 134 10.78 5.27 14.67
N ASP A 135 11.28 6.45 15.02
CA ASP A 135 11.40 6.92 16.40
C ASP A 135 10.03 7.09 17.04
N TYR A 136 9.06 7.68 16.31
CA TYR A 136 7.70 7.80 16.82
C TYR A 136 7.08 6.42 17.07
N PHE A 137 7.24 5.47 16.16
CA PHE A 137 6.68 4.14 16.37
C PHE A 137 7.36 3.38 17.52
N ALA A 138 8.69 3.42 17.60
CA ALA A 138 9.45 2.70 18.61
C ALA A 138 9.26 3.29 20.02
N TYR A 139 9.33 4.61 20.15
CA TYR A 139 9.35 5.28 21.44
C TYR A 139 7.97 5.75 21.87
N GLU A 140 7.18 6.36 20.99
CA GLU A 140 5.89 6.96 21.37
C GLU A 140 4.72 5.96 21.34
N ILE A 141 4.77 4.95 20.47
CA ILE A 141 3.72 3.92 20.38
C ILE A 141 4.08 2.71 21.23
N LEU A 142 5.28 2.14 21.03
CA LEU A 142 5.65 0.89 21.69
C LEU A 142 6.25 1.08 23.09
N ASN A 143 6.68 2.30 23.44
CA ASN A 143 7.40 2.64 24.67
C ASN A 143 8.66 1.77 24.87
N MET A 144 9.41 1.51 23.79
CA MET A 144 10.60 0.67 23.83
C MET A 144 11.82 1.45 24.35
N ARG A 145 12.73 0.73 24.99
CA ARG A 145 14.06 1.29 25.31
C ARG A 145 14.92 1.35 24.02
N PRO A 146 15.83 2.33 23.90
CA PRO A 146 16.71 2.46 22.72
C PRO A 146 17.49 1.20 22.35
N SER A 147 17.92 0.40 23.33
CA SER A 147 18.61 -0.88 23.09
C SER A 147 17.70 -1.90 22.41
N GLN A 148 16.46 -2.05 22.91
CA GLN A 148 15.47 -2.96 22.35
C GLN A 148 15.01 -2.54 20.95
N ALA A 149 14.90 -1.23 20.70
CA ALA A 149 14.46 -0.72 19.41
C ALA A 149 15.44 -1.10 18.29
N ARG A 150 16.75 -0.83 18.47
CA ARG A 150 17.80 -1.08 17.46
C ARG A 150 17.89 -2.53 17.01
N GLU A 151 17.64 -3.47 17.92
CA GLU A 151 17.71 -4.90 17.62
C GLU A 151 16.44 -5.43 16.92
N ASN A 152 15.34 -4.66 16.95
CA ASN A 152 14.05 -5.12 16.46
C ASN A 152 13.84 -4.85 14.97
N LYS A 153 14.32 -5.79 14.15
CA LYS A 153 14.15 -5.78 12.69
C LYS A 153 12.68 -5.81 12.25
N ALA A 154 11.76 -6.30 13.09
CA ALA A 154 10.35 -6.38 12.73
C ALA A 154 9.75 -4.98 12.53
N ILE A 155 10.16 -3.98 13.31
CA ILE A 155 9.71 -2.59 13.13
C ILE A 155 10.07 -2.11 11.72
N VAL A 156 11.35 -2.27 11.34
CA VAL A 156 11.86 -1.85 10.04
C VAL A 156 11.06 -2.50 8.92
N TYR A 157 10.89 -3.83 8.96
CA TYR A 157 10.17 -4.55 7.91
C TYR A 157 8.69 -4.16 7.80
N ARG A 158 8.05 -3.85 8.92
CA ARG A 158 6.62 -3.50 8.94
C ARG A 158 6.36 -2.09 8.43
N LEU A 159 7.19 -1.13 8.83
CA LEU A 159 7.09 0.24 8.35
C LEU A 159 7.49 0.38 6.88
N ALA A 160 8.53 -0.34 6.45
CA ALA A 160 8.89 -0.37 5.04
C ALA A 160 7.85 -1.10 4.18
N ALA A 161 7.11 -2.09 4.71
CA ALA A 161 5.95 -2.65 4.02
C ALA A 161 4.84 -1.61 3.82
N LEU A 162 4.55 -0.79 4.85
CA LEU A 162 3.59 0.32 4.70
C LEU A 162 4.04 1.31 3.64
N ARG A 163 5.32 1.68 3.59
CA ARG A 163 5.85 2.63 2.61
C ARG A 163 5.48 2.26 1.17
N ILE A 164 5.45 0.96 0.85
CA ILE A 164 5.10 0.42 -0.47
C ILE A 164 3.63 -0.03 -0.60
N GLY A 165 2.79 0.25 0.41
CA GLY A 165 1.37 -0.09 0.41
C GLY A 165 1.11 -1.60 0.55
N LYS A 166 1.96 -2.34 1.28
CA LYS A 166 1.79 -3.77 1.55
C LYS A 166 1.71 -4.05 3.05
N LYS A 167 1.03 -5.14 3.41
CA LYS A 167 0.98 -5.63 4.81
C LYS A 167 2.29 -6.26 5.28
N ARG A 168 3.08 -6.79 4.34
CA ARG A 168 4.37 -7.46 4.56
C ARG A 168 5.30 -7.22 3.38
N LEU A 169 6.59 -7.13 3.67
CA LEU A 169 7.64 -7.10 2.65
C LEU A 169 7.94 -8.51 2.14
N ASN A 170 8.19 -8.58 0.84
CA ASN A 170 8.78 -9.74 0.20
C ASN A 170 10.24 -9.48 -0.15
N ARG A 171 11.01 -10.55 -0.38
CA ARG A 171 12.39 -10.43 -0.82
C ARG A 171 12.45 -9.74 -2.19
N GLY A 172 13.26 -8.69 -2.30
CA GLY A 172 13.43 -7.93 -3.54
C GLY A 172 12.45 -6.77 -3.74
N ASP A 173 11.59 -6.49 -2.77
CA ASP A 173 10.73 -5.30 -2.81
C ASP A 173 11.57 -4.00 -2.81
N VAL A 174 11.24 -3.09 -3.71
CA VAL A 174 11.86 -1.75 -3.81
C VAL A 174 11.07 -0.78 -2.93
N ILE A 175 11.75 -0.17 -1.96
CA ILE A 175 11.12 0.65 -0.90
C ILE A 175 11.30 2.15 -1.14
N MET A 176 12.47 2.57 -1.60
CA MET A 176 12.87 3.98 -1.69
C MET A 176 12.61 4.53 -3.09
N GLY A 177 12.38 5.84 -3.19
CA GLY A 177 12.24 6.52 -4.48
C GLY A 177 11.02 6.10 -5.32
N VAL A 178 10.10 5.31 -4.75
CA VAL A 178 8.85 4.87 -5.40
C VAL A 178 7.66 5.73 -5.00
N GLU A 179 6.72 5.95 -5.91
CA GLU A 179 5.47 6.66 -5.66
C GLU A 179 4.38 5.74 -5.07
N ALA A 180 4.55 4.42 -5.22
CA ALA A 180 3.65 3.40 -4.73
C ALA A 180 3.56 3.44 -3.19
N GLY A 181 2.36 3.22 -2.67
CA GLY A 181 2.09 3.16 -1.23
C GLY A 181 1.83 4.53 -0.59
N TYR A 182 2.47 4.78 0.54
CA TYR A 182 2.23 5.96 1.38
C TYR A 182 3.52 6.66 1.72
N SER A 183 3.54 8.00 1.64
CA SER A 183 4.69 8.78 2.10
C SER A 183 4.93 8.60 3.60
N TYR A 184 6.18 8.76 4.04
CA TYR A 184 6.52 8.66 5.47
C TYR A 184 5.76 9.68 6.32
N LYS A 185 5.54 10.90 5.80
CA LYS A 185 4.63 11.89 6.41
C LYS A 185 3.21 11.36 6.65
N THR A 186 2.63 10.69 5.65
CA THR A 186 1.28 10.10 5.78
C THR A 186 1.25 9.00 6.84
N ILE A 187 2.29 8.16 6.88
CA ILE A 187 2.44 7.12 7.89
C ILE A 187 2.53 7.76 9.29
N LEU A 188 3.36 8.78 9.47
CA LEU A 188 3.51 9.50 10.74
C LEU A 188 2.20 10.16 11.20
N TYR A 189 1.48 10.83 10.29
CA TYR A 189 0.19 11.42 10.61
C TYR A 189 -0.84 10.37 11.01
N THR A 190 -0.83 9.22 10.35
CA THR A 190 -1.70 8.10 10.71
C THR A 190 -1.37 7.61 12.11
N MET A 191 -0.11 7.39 12.44
CA MET A 191 0.34 7.01 13.78
C MET A 191 -0.10 7.99 14.86
N LYS A 192 0.06 9.29 14.62
CA LYS A 192 -0.39 10.34 15.53
C LYS A 192 -1.90 10.32 15.74
N TYR A 193 -2.66 10.10 14.67
CA TYR A 193 -4.11 10.00 14.72
C TYR A 193 -4.60 8.78 15.51
N VAL A 194 -3.98 7.60 15.33
CA VAL A 194 -4.41 6.36 15.99
C VAL A 194 -3.73 6.10 17.35
N LYS A 195 -2.84 6.99 17.83
CA LYS A 195 -2.05 6.75 19.05
C LYS A 195 -2.93 6.43 20.26
N THR A 196 -3.98 7.21 20.50
CA THR A 196 -4.89 7.01 21.64
C THR A 196 -5.57 5.64 21.57
N GLN A 197 -6.09 5.28 20.40
CA GLN A 197 -6.72 3.97 20.16
C GLN A 197 -5.73 2.82 20.42
N ILE A 198 -4.49 2.94 19.94
CA ILE A 198 -3.47 1.92 20.17
C ILE A 198 -3.17 1.78 21.67
N ASN A 199 -3.07 2.89 22.41
CA ASN A 199 -2.78 2.87 23.84
C ASN A 199 -3.90 2.21 24.66
N GLU A 200 -5.16 2.49 24.33
CA GLU A 200 -6.34 1.84 24.96
C GLU A 200 -6.34 0.32 24.70
N GLU A 201 -6.06 -0.10 23.47
CA GLU A 201 -5.94 -1.50 23.11
C GLU A 201 -4.74 -2.18 23.80
N PHE A 202 -3.64 -1.45 23.98
CA PHE A 202 -2.47 -1.93 24.70
C PHE A 202 -2.70 -2.10 26.20
N ALA A 203 -3.55 -1.26 26.80
CA ALA A 203 -3.92 -1.37 28.21
C ALA A 203 -4.91 -2.52 28.47
N SER A 204 -5.81 -2.79 27.52
CA SER A 204 -6.86 -3.81 27.69
C SER A 204 -6.43 -5.23 27.32
N ARG A 205 -5.44 -5.40 26.44
CA ARG A 205 -5.05 -6.73 25.92
C ARG A 205 -3.71 -7.21 26.47
N ARG A 206 -3.60 -8.53 26.64
CA ARG A 206 -2.32 -9.20 26.92
C ARG A 206 -1.65 -9.60 25.61
N PHE A 207 -0.39 -9.20 25.45
CA PHE A 207 0.44 -9.58 24.31
C PHE A 207 1.42 -10.68 24.72
N HIS A 208 1.52 -11.71 23.89
CA HIS A 208 2.45 -12.83 24.09
C HIS A 208 3.91 -12.39 23.92
N ASP A 209 4.21 -11.61 22.88
CA ASP A 209 5.55 -11.11 22.57
C ASP A 209 5.50 -9.72 21.93
N MET A 210 6.68 -9.12 21.76
CA MET A 210 6.81 -7.81 21.13
C MET A 210 6.36 -7.84 19.67
N ASN A 211 6.57 -8.94 18.94
CA ASN A 211 6.14 -9.04 17.55
C ASN A 211 4.62 -9.04 17.42
N HIS A 212 3.90 -9.70 18.33
CA HIS A 212 2.45 -9.66 18.39
C HIS A 212 1.96 -8.24 18.68
N LYS A 213 2.59 -7.54 19.63
CA LYS A 213 2.29 -6.13 19.93
C LYS A 213 2.51 -5.21 18.72
N ILE A 214 3.64 -5.35 18.03
CA ILE A 214 3.94 -4.63 16.79
C ILE A 214 2.89 -4.94 15.71
N ASN A 215 2.63 -6.21 15.45
CA ASN A 215 1.66 -6.62 14.43
C ASN A 215 0.26 -6.04 14.71
N TYR A 216 -0.14 -5.98 15.98
CA TYR A 216 -1.43 -5.45 16.37
C TYR A 216 -1.54 -3.94 16.09
N ALA A 217 -0.55 -3.15 16.53
CA ALA A 217 -0.50 -1.72 16.21
C ALA A 217 -0.50 -1.47 14.69
N MET A 218 0.25 -2.29 13.93
CA MET A 218 0.29 -2.19 12.47
C MET A 218 -1.06 -2.46 11.80
N VAL A 219 -1.91 -3.33 12.37
CA VAL A 219 -3.28 -3.55 11.86
C VAL A 219 -4.14 -2.31 12.06
N ILE A 220 -4.05 -1.66 13.23
CA ILE A 220 -4.79 -0.42 13.49
C ILE A 220 -4.35 0.69 12.53
N ILE A 221 -3.04 0.85 12.34
CA ILE A 221 -2.48 1.81 11.38
C ILE A 221 -2.95 1.48 9.97
N TRP A 222 -2.84 0.22 9.54
CA TRP A 222 -3.26 -0.23 8.21
C TRP A 222 -4.73 0.07 7.91
N ASN A 223 -5.62 -0.10 8.89
CA ASN A 223 -7.05 0.15 8.69
C ASN A 223 -7.40 1.63 8.56
N ASN A 224 -6.53 2.54 9.02
CA ASN A 224 -6.78 3.99 9.02
C ASN A 224 -5.93 4.76 7.98
N ILE A 225 -4.88 4.16 7.43
CA ILE A 225 -3.92 4.88 6.58
C ILE A 225 -4.53 5.41 5.29
N ASP A 226 -5.49 4.70 4.68
CA ASP A 226 -6.17 5.17 3.47
C ASP A 226 -7.02 6.42 3.72
N PHE A 227 -7.71 6.46 4.87
CA PHE A 227 -8.48 7.61 5.29
C PHE A 227 -7.59 8.85 5.46
N ILE A 228 -6.47 8.69 6.16
CA ILE A 228 -5.52 9.78 6.38
C ILE A 228 -4.84 10.20 5.07
N ASN A 229 -4.44 9.26 4.22
CA ASN A 229 -3.87 9.54 2.90
C ASN A 229 -4.82 10.38 2.04
N GLY A 230 -6.12 10.05 2.06
CA GLY A 230 -7.14 10.84 1.37
C GLY A 230 -7.19 12.30 1.87
N ARG A 231 -7.12 12.51 3.19
CA ARG A 231 -7.11 13.86 3.79
C ARG A 231 -5.82 14.62 3.48
N VAL A 232 -4.67 13.97 3.55
CA VAL A 232 -3.37 14.58 3.20
C VAL A 232 -3.38 15.07 1.75
N LYS A 233 -3.78 14.21 0.81
CA LYS A 233 -3.88 14.59 -0.60
C LYS A 233 -4.88 15.71 -0.84
N ALA A 234 -5.99 15.74 -0.12
CA ALA A 234 -6.96 16.83 -0.22
C ALA A 234 -6.36 18.16 0.27
N MET A 235 -5.62 18.14 1.38
CA MET A 235 -4.92 19.32 1.90
C MET A 235 -3.81 19.81 0.96
N GLU A 236 -3.04 18.90 0.36
CA GLU A 236 -2.00 19.25 -0.62
C GLU A 236 -2.60 19.95 -1.84
N ARG A 237 -3.70 19.42 -2.40
CA ARG A 237 -4.42 20.07 -3.50
C ARG A 237 -4.93 21.46 -3.14
N GLN A 238 -5.46 21.64 -1.93
CA GLN A 238 -5.92 22.96 -1.47
C GLN A 238 -4.76 23.94 -1.36
N LYS A 239 -3.60 23.51 -0.81
CA LYS A 239 -2.40 24.34 -0.73
C LYS A 239 -1.91 24.77 -2.11
N GLU A 240 -1.82 23.84 -3.05
CA GLU A 240 -1.44 24.14 -4.44
C GLU A 240 -2.35 25.20 -5.08
N LEU A 241 -3.67 25.07 -4.91
CA LEU A 241 -4.63 26.05 -5.41
C LEU A 241 -4.42 27.44 -4.79
N THR A 242 -4.20 27.50 -3.47
CA THR A 242 -3.94 28.78 -2.77
C THR A 242 -2.60 29.40 -3.18
N GLU A 243 -1.56 28.59 -3.44
CA GLU A 243 -0.28 29.07 -3.94
C GLU A 243 -0.38 29.63 -5.35
N ILE A 244 -1.16 28.97 -6.22
CA ILE A 244 -1.42 29.46 -7.58
C ILE A 244 -2.18 30.80 -7.52
N GLU A 245 -3.19 30.90 -6.66
CA GLU A 245 -3.97 32.13 -6.51
C GLU A 245 -3.13 33.28 -5.95
N THR A 246 -2.30 33.02 -4.94
CA THR A 246 -1.40 34.04 -4.38
C THR A 246 -0.37 34.52 -5.40
N LYS A 247 0.23 33.61 -6.19
CA LYS A 247 1.13 33.97 -7.29
C LYS A 247 0.43 34.81 -8.36
N LYS A 248 -0.80 34.47 -8.73
CA LYS A 248 -1.62 35.27 -9.67
C LYS A 248 -1.90 36.67 -9.11
N ARG A 249 -2.28 36.78 -7.84
CA ARG A 249 -2.53 38.07 -7.18
C ARG A 249 -1.27 38.93 -7.08
N LEU A 250 -0.11 38.33 -6.82
CA LEU A 250 1.17 39.03 -6.81
C LEU A 250 1.55 39.53 -8.20
N ALA A 251 1.45 38.69 -9.22
CA ALA A 251 1.70 39.07 -10.60
C ALA A 251 0.76 40.18 -11.09
N GLU A 252 -0.52 40.15 -10.68
CA GLU A 252 -1.49 41.21 -11.00
C GLU A 252 -1.16 42.52 -10.29
N LYS A 253 -0.75 42.47 -9.01
CA LYS A 253 -0.26 43.65 -8.29
C LYS A 253 0.97 44.26 -8.93
N GLU A 254 1.90 43.44 -9.43
CA GLU A 254 3.08 43.92 -10.16
C GLU A 254 2.68 44.59 -11.48
N ARG A 255 1.78 43.98 -12.26
CA ARG A 255 1.22 44.60 -13.48
C ARG A 255 0.54 45.94 -13.20
N LEU A 256 -0.22 46.04 -12.11
CA LEU A 256 -0.92 47.27 -11.71
C LEU A 256 0.04 48.36 -11.20
N LYS A 257 1.26 48.04 -10.78
CA LYS A 257 2.28 49.03 -10.41
C LYS A 257 2.85 49.76 -11.63
N ASP A 258 2.93 49.08 -12.78
CA ASP A 258 3.46 49.64 -14.03
C ASP A 258 2.42 50.51 -14.77
N ILE A 259 1.15 50.44 -14.37
CA ILE A 259 0.10 51.31 -14.89
C ILE A 259 0.23 52.67 -14.18
N LYS A 260 0.66 53.69 -14.92
CA LYS A 260 0.63 55.10 -14.47
C LYS A 260 -0.74 55.39 -13.85
N LYS A 261 -0.76 55.73 -12.55
CA LYS A 261 -1.97 56.20 -11.87
C LYS A 261 -2.48 57.42 -12.63
N LEU A 262 -3.63 57.28 -13.28
CA LEU A 262 -4.30 58.42 -13.88
C LEU A 262 -4.72 59.37 -12.74
N PRO A 263 -4.45 60.67 -12.86
CA PRO A 263 -4.78 61.63 -11.82
C PRO A 263 -6.29 61.60 -11.56
N TYR A 264 -6.66 61.37 -10.31
CA TYR A 264 -8.05 61.37 -9.88
C TYR A 264 -8.60 62.78 -9.97
N GLN A 265 -9.46 63.04 -10.96
CA GLN A 265 -10.14 64.32 -11.09
C GLN A 265 -11.36 64.36 -10.17
N ARG A 266 -11.21 65.02 -9.02
CA ARG A 266 -12.30 65.26 -8.08
C ARG A 266 -13.21 66.34 -8.67
N LYS A 267 -14.46 66.00 -9.04
CA LYS A 267 -15.48 67.01 -9.38
C LYS A 267 -15.80 67.83 -8.12
N SER A 268 -15.30 69.06 -8.04
CA SER A 268 -15.74 70.00 -7.01
C SER A 268 -17.19 70.41 -7.31
N LYS A 269 -18.09 70.15 -6.36
CA LYS A 269 -19.44 70.71 -6.34
C LYS A 269 -19.37 72.08 -5.66
N THR A 270 -18.72 73.04 -6.29
CA THR A 270 -18.81 74.45 -5.87
C THR A 270 -19.21 75.23 -7.10
N GLY A 271 -20.41 75.80 -7.06
CA GLY A 271 -21.02 76.50 -8.17
C GLY A 271 -20.12 77.61 -8.70
N GLY A 272 -20.08 77.73 -10.03
CA GLY A 272 -19.41 78.82 -10.73
C GLY A 272 -18.03 78.44 -11.27
N LYS A 273 -18.01 78.01 -12.53
CA LYS A 273 -16.84 77.81 -13.42
C LYS A 273 -15.86 76.71 -12.98
N ALA A 274 -15.95 75.58 -13.67
CA ALA A 274 -15.02 74.46 -13.56
C ALA A 274 -13.59 74.93 -13.92
N LYS A 275 -12.75 75.16 -12.90
CA LYS A 275 -11.32 75.40 -13.07
C LYS A 275 -10.60 74.09 -12.80
N TRP A 276 -9.94 73.56 -13.84
CA TRP A 276 -9.06 72.41 -13.71
C TRP A 276 -7.78 72.83 -13.00
N GLN A 277 -7.48 72.26 -11.84
CA GLN A 277 -6.25 72.53 -11.11
C GLN A 277 -5.46 71.22 -11.00
N TRP A 278 -4.25 71.23 -11.55
CA TRP A 278 -3.28 70.16 -11.41
C TRP A 278 -2.67 70.28 -10.00
N LEU A 279 -2.77 69.21 -9.20
CA LEU A 279 -2.01 69.08 -7.97
C LEU A 279 -0.68 68.44 -8.36
N GLU A 280 0.40 69.22 -8.28
CA GLU A 280 1.75 68.68 -8.21
C GLU A 280 1.93 68.20 -6.77
N ASP A 281 2.27 66.92 -6.60
CA ASP A 281 2.55 66.33 -5.30
C ASP A 281 3.83 66.97 -4.74
N GLU A 282 3.71 67.75 -3.65
CA GLU A 282 4.86 68.24 -2.87
C GLU A 282 5.56 67.07 -2.17
N GLU A 283 6.90 67.11 -2.17
CA GLU A 283 7.87 66.10 -1.67
C GLU A 283 7.62 65.57 -0.26
#